data_AF-A0A1C6EW63-F1
#
_entry.id   AF-A0A1C6EW63-F1
#
_cell.length_a   1.000
_cell.length_b   1.000
_cell.length_c   1.000
_cell.angle_alpha   90.00
_cell.angle_beta   90.00
_cell.angle_gamma   90.00
#
_symmetry.space_group_name_H-M   'P 1'
#
loop_
_entity.id
_entity.type
_entity.pdbx_description
1 polymer ?
#
loop_
_entity_poly.entity_id
_entity_poly.type
_entity_poly.pdbx_seq_one_letter_code
_entity_poly.pdbx_strand_id
1 'polypeptide(L)'
;MIKTIKNFCLKAFAPTIVVTLIFFVNYYFFGMENTMIGPFVTLSFLRFRNMSSHYSCMCKTYLIYLIMTALAFIAVINIPLCIIVNACALFWLAYCLIDEYNPTNYFPAGMALIFFQIAPVKTPQLLLTRIEGLTVSFLIIFVFLIILAKPRAVRNPLCSFIQKGLKNCQEQLKAFEIHDTTKLEFLHQELSNINKQICDEIYNYNRASLRLTGRINWYCRYAALFQVINFSTGEDFNREKFADISGMLKCFTTQFEKQTPSADYKRLHFRNRIPSIRAFRFRFALRLVIVITPCLAFAYISQWENSYWLVISVFFMMIPVYENTKVRIRQRVVGTLIGIIVCFFLFSVIRQFPGRAALMTFANFMIYGSTSYSFMVIYITCSALAIQSIEATISVVLLERLIYTGIGGLIALLANKFIFPIRTRKDMAILIERLNDLRSDLTQINENSYPDPDERQYHTDELIIKSYMLMKRLQTYHASLPAGQQSSTFLQYEKKYMHFMGSYLREHLIDKITFH
;
A
#
# COMPACT_ATOMS: atom_id res chain seq x y z
N MET A 1 -11.64 14.56 -22.65
CA MET A 1 -10.73 13.55 -23.26
C MET A 1 -9.24 13.94 -23.14
N ILE A 2 -8.82 15.12 -23.62
CA ILE A 2 -7.39 15.55 -23.61
C ILE A 2 -6.78 15.59 -22.19
N LYS A 3 -7.50 16.11 -21.18
CA LYS A 3 -7.04 16.13 -19.79
C LYS A 3 -6.80 14.72 -19.22
N THR A 4 -7.63 13.76 -19.62
CA THR A 4 -7.51 12.34 -19.23
C THR A 4 -6.27 11.71 -19.84
N ILE A 5 -6.02 11.95 -21.13
CA ILE A 5 -4.84 11.46 -21.85
C ILE A 5 -3.57 12.10 -21.27
N LYS A 6 -3.56 13.41 -21.03
CA LYS A 6 -2.44 14.11 -20.40
C LYS A 6 -2.09 13.53 -19.03
N ASN A 7 -3.10 13.29 -18.19
CA ASN A 7 -2.89 12.67 -16.88
C ASN A 7 -2.41 11.21 -16.98
N PHE A 8 -2.87 10.46 -17.97
CA PHE A 8 -2.40 9.10 -18.24
C PHE A 8 -0.90 9.11 -18.59
N CYS A 9 -0.50 9.93 -19.59
CA CYS A 9 0.89 10.02 -20.03
C CYS A 9 1.81 10.50 -18.90
N LEU A 10 1.41 11.52 -18.14
CA LEU A 10 2.20 12.04 -17.01
C LEU A 10 2.45 10.97 -15.92
N LYS A 11 1.48 10.08 -15.68
CA LYS A 11 1.65 8.99 -14.71
C LYS A 11 2.61 7.91 -15.21
N ALA A 12 2.53 7.57 -16.50
CA ALA A 12 3.22 6.43 -17.11
C ALA A 12 4.66 6.73 -17.57
N PHE A 13 4.97 7.96 -17.97
CA PHE A 13 6.22 8.27 -18.66
C PHE A 13 7.47 7.97 -17.81
N ALA A 14 7.57 8.59 -16.63
CA ALA A 14 8.69 8.39 -15.71
C ALA A 14 8.95 6.92 -15.33
N PRO A 15 7.96 6.14 -14.83
CA PRO A 15 8.21 4.73 -14.47
C PRO A 15 8.55 3.85 -15.68
N THR A 16 8.07 4.18 -16.89
CA THR A 16 8.42 3.44 -18.11
C THR A 16 9.89 3.61 -18.48
N ILE A 17 10.39 4.85 -18.39
CA ILE A 17 11.82 5.12 -18.62
C ILE A 17 12.66 4.40 -17.58
N VAL A 18 12.28 4.48 -16.30
CA VAL A 18 12.99 3.82 -15.20
C VAL A 18 13.05 2.31 -15.41
N VAL A 19 11.92 1.63 -15.68
CA VAL A 19 11.94 0.17 -15.86
C VAL A 19 12.73 -0.25 -17.10
N THR A 20 12.63 0.52 -18.19
CA THR A 20 13.32 0.21 -19.45
C THR A 20 14.82 0.41 -19.30
N LEU A 21 15.24 1.48 -18.63
CA LEU A 21 16.64 1.74 -18.35
C LEU A 21 17.23 0.67 -17.42
N ILE A 22 16.53 0.32 -16.33
CA ILE A 22 16.95 -0.76 -15.43
C ILE A 22 17.07 -2.08 -16.20
N PHE A 23 16.10 -2.38 -17.08
CA PHE A 23 16.13 -3.59 -17.90
C PHE A 23 17.39 -3.64 -18.78
N PHE A 24 17.66 -2.61 -19.58
CA PHE A 24 18.81 -2.62 -20.50
C PHE A 24 20.16 -2.57 -19.77
N VAL A 25 20.26 -1.80 -18.68
CA VAL A 25 21.49 -1.76 -17.88
C VAL A 25 21.80 -3.13 -17.30
N ASN A 26 20.80 -3.82 -16.72
CA ASN A 26 21.02 -5.18 -16.22
C ASN A 26 21.31 -6.17 -17.36
N TYR A 27 20.60 -6.07 -18.48
CA TYR A 27 20.79 -6.92 -19.66
C TYR A 27 22.25 -6.89 -20.15
N TYR A 28 22.79 -5.69 -20.40
CA TYR A 28 24.10 -5.53 -21.03
C TYR A 28 25.28 -5.67 -20.07
N PHE A 29 25.15 -5.19 -18.82
CA PHE A 29 26.29 -5.13 -17.89
C PHE A 29 26.28 -6.24 -16.85
N PHE A 30 25.11 -6.78 -16.49
CA PHE A 30 24.97 -7.74 -15.38
C PHE A 30 24.36 -9.08 -15.82
N GLY A 31 24.00 -9.23 -17.09
CA GLY A 31 23.44 -10.45 -17.67
C GLY A 31 21.92 -10.57 -17.58
N MET A 32 21.39 -11.49 -18.39
CA MET A 32 19.95 -11.70 -18.57
C MET A 32 19.20 -12.10 -17.30
N GLU A 33 19.85 -12.87 -16.43
CA GLU A 33 19.30 -13.33 -15.15
C GLU A 33 18.92 -12.16 -14.21
N ASN A 34 19.54 -11.00 -14.38
CA ASN A 34 19.34 -9.83 -13.53
C ASN A 34 18.31 -8.84 -14.11
N THR A 35 17.78 -9.08 -15.31
CA THR A 35 16.76 -8.21 -15.93
C THR A 35 15.44 -8.20 -15.15
N MET A 36 15.17 -9.27 -14.38
CA MET A 36 14.01 -9.39 -13.49
C MET A 36 14.05 -8.43 -12.29
N ILE A 37 15.14 -7.69 -12.07
CA ILE A 37 15.22 -6.63 -11.06
C ILE A 37 14.28 -5.46 -11.40
N GLY A 38 14.09 -5.18 -12.70
CA GLY A 38 13.32 -4.03 -13.20
C GLY A 38 11.92 -3.86 -12.60
N PRO A 39 11.02 -4.87 -12.69
CA PRO A 39 9.63 -4.72 -12.28
C PRO A 39 9.43 -4.36 -10.80
N PHE A 40 10.14 -5.03 -9.87
CA PHE A 40 9.93 -4.79 -8.44
C PHE A 40 10.66 -3.53 -7.95
N VAL A 41 11.82 -3.18 -8.53
CA VAL A 41 12.52 -1.92 -8.24
C VAL A 41 11.71 -0.73 -8.75
N THR A 42 11.08 -0.84 -9.93
CA THR A 42 10.21 0.22 -10.46
C THR A 42 8.95 0.41 -9.62
N LEU A 43 8.38 -0.68 -9.08
CA LEU A 43 7.26 -0.57 -8.14
C LEU A 43 7.67 0.17 -6.84
N SER A 44 8.90 -0.05 -6.36
CA SER A 44 9.47 0.71 -5.26
C SER A 44 9.71 2.18 -5.61
N PHE A 45 10.19 2.49 -6.82
CA PHE A 45 10.29 3.87 -7.32
C PHE A 45 8.93 4.59 -7.31
N LEU A 46 7.87 3.94 -7.80
CA LEU A 46 6.52 4.50 -7.78
C LEU A 46 6.03 4.83 -6.37
N ARG A 47 6.42 4.00 -5.40
CA ARG A 47 6.14 4.25 -3.98
C ARG A 47 6.92 5.45 -3.45
N PHE A 48 8.21 5.55 -3.76
CA PHE A 48 9.08 6.63 -3.25
C PHE A 48 8.76 8.00 -3.85
N ARG A 49 8.30 8.06 -5.11
CA ARG A 49 7.98 9.33 -5.79
C ARG A 49 6.95 10.18 -5.05
N ASN A 50 6.05 9.55 -4.29
CA ASN A 50 4.97 10.22 -3.58
C ASN A 50 5.27 10.43 -2.08
N MET A 51 6.50 10.14 -1.61
CA MET A 51 6.87 10.23 -0.19
C MET A 51 7.73 11.46 0.08
N SER A 52 7.47 12.13 1.20
CA SER A 52 8.28 13.25 1.70
C SER A 52 9.68 12.84 2.22
N SER A 53 9.80 11.64 2.83
CA SER A 53 11.03 11.06 3.39
C SER A 53 11.53 9.85 2.57
N HIS A 54 11.72 10.04 1.26
CA HIS A 54 12.01 8.95 0.31
C HIS A 54 13.36 8.26 0.55
N TYR A 55 14.40 8.98 0.98
CA TYR A 55 15.75 8.42 1.15
C TYR A 55 15.85 7.35 2.25
N SER A 56 15.26 7.63 3.41
CA SER A 56 15.23 6.67 4.52
C SER A 56 14.44 5.41 4.14
N CYS A 57 13.31 5.57 3.45
CA CYS A 57 12.52 4.45 2.96
C CYS A 57 13.28 3.60 1.94
N MET A 58 13.99 4.27 1.03
CA MET A 58 14.77 3.62 -0.03
C MET A 58 15.89 2.77 0.58
N CYS A 59 16.64 3.29 1.54
CA CYS A 59 17.71 2.54 2.22
C CYS A 59 17.16 1.29 2.94
N LYS A 60 16.05 1.41 3.69
CA LYS A 60 15.40 0.25 4.32
C LYS A 60 14.93 -0.79 3.29
N THR A 61 14.36 -0.33 2.17
CA THR A 61 13.87 -1.23 1.12
C THR A 61 15.00 -1.94 0.40
N TYR A 62 16.11 -1.23 0.15
CA TYR A 62 17.33 -1.81 -0.41
C TYR A 62 17.88 -2.93 0.48
N LEU A 63 17.99 -2.69 1.80
CA LEU A 63 18.44 -3.71 2.75
C LEU A 63 17.55 -4.95 2.76
N ILE A 64 16.22 -4.77 2.68
CA ILE A 64 15.28 -5.88 2.57
C ILE A 64 15.53 -6.69 1.29
N TYR A 65 15.82 -6.04 0.17
CA TYR A 65 16.10 -6.74 -1.08
C TYR A 65 17.45 -7.45 -1.08
N LEU A 66 18.47 -6.92 -0.41
CA LEU A 66 19.72 -7.65 -0.18
C LEU A 66 19.47 -8.94 0.62
N ILE A 67 18.65 -8.87 1.66
CA ILE A 67 18.23 -10.05 2.42
C ILE A 67 17.45 -11.02 1.52
N MET A 68 16.50 -10.54 0.71
CA MET A 68 15.77 -11.41 -0.23
C MET A 68 16.69 -12.07 -1.27
N THR A 69 17.74 -11.36 -1.72
CA THR A 69 18.75 -11.88 -2.65
C THR A 69 19.52 -13.04 -2.02
N ALA A 70 20.00 -12.86 -0.79
CA ALA A 70 20.71 -13.89 -0.05
C ALA A 70 19.82 -15.10 0.27
N LEU A 71 18.58 -14.86 0.73
CA LEU A 71 17.64 -15.95 1.03
C LEU A 71 17.24 -16.73 -0.23
N ALA A 72 17.02 -16.05 -1.36
CA ALA A 72 16.77 -16.70 -2.63
C ALA A 72 17.94 -17.58 -3.08
N PHE A 73 19.18 -17.12 -2.91
CA PHE A 73 20.38 -17.90 -3.22
C PHE A 73 20.45 -19.18 -2.37
N ILE A 74 20.25 -19.07 -1.05
CA ILE A 74 20.29 -20.22 -0.14
C ILE A 74 19.15 -21.20 -0.43
N ALA A 75 17.96 -20.70 -0.79
CA ALA A 75 16.80 -21.53 -1.08
C ALA A 75 16.99 -22.45 -2.30
N VAL A 76 17.91 -22.15 -3.22
CA VAL A 76 18.12 -22.95 -4.44
C VAL A 76 19.26 -23.98 -4.27
N ILE A 77 19.86 -24.09 -3.08
CA ILE A 77 20.95 -25.05 -2.84
C ILE A 77 20.43 -26.50 -2.78
N ASN A 78 19.35 -26.74 -2.01
CA ASN A 78 18.75 -28.07 -1.87
C ASN A 78 17.27 -27.98 -1.46
N ILE A 79 16.54 -29.11 -1.54
CA ILE A 79 15.11 -29.16 -1.24
C ILE A 79 14.79 -28.76 0.21
N PRO A 80 15.49 -29.25 1.26
CA PRO A 80 15.23 -28.83 2.63
C PRO A 80 15.37 -27.31 2.84
N LEU A 81 16.44 -26.72 2.30
CA LEU A 81 16.66 -25.26 2.35
C LEU A 81 15.59 -24.52 1.55
N CYS A 82 15.19 -25.03 0.38
CA CYS A 82 14.09 -24.46 -0.40
C CYS A 82 12.81 -24.35 0.44
N ILE A 83 12.47 -25.37 1.23
CA ILE A 83 11.26 -25.36 2.05
C ILE A 83 11.43 -24.43 3.26
N ILE A 84 12.50 -24.62 4.05
CA ILE A 84 12.70 -23.91 5.32
C ILE A 84 12.95 -22.42 5.07
N VAL A 85 13.86 -22.08 4.17
CA VAL A 85 14.24 -20.68 3.90
C VAL A 85 13.07 -19.92 3.30
N ASN A 86 12.34 -20.49 2.33
CA ASN A 86 11.18 -19.82 1.78
C ASN A 86 10.05 -19.66 2.81
N ALA A 87 9.81 -20.66 3.67
CA ALA A 87 8.82 -20.54 4.74
C ALA A 87 9.19 -19.40 5.72
N CYS A 88 10.44 -19.37 6.19
CA CYS A 88 10.93 -18.31 7.07
C CYS A 88 10.89 -16.93 6.39
N ALA A 89 11.34 -16.84 5.13
CA ALA A 89 11.38 -15.61 4.35
C ALA A 89 9.97 -15.04 4.12
N LEU A 90 9.03 -15.87 3.67
CA LEU A 90 7.64 -15.47 3.43
C LEU A 90 6.91 -15.10 4.72
N PHE A 91 7.15 -15.82 5.81
CA PHE A 91 6.58 -15.48 7.11
C PHE A 91 7.13 -14.14 7.61
N TRP A 92 8.45 -13.96 7.59
CA TRP A 92 9.10 -12.70 7.99
C TRP A 92 8.62 -11.54 7.15
N LEU A 93 8.57 -11.72 5.83
CA LEU A 93 8.10 -10.74 4.87
C LEU A 93 6.65 -10.35 5.13
N ALA A 94 5.75 -11.32 5.25
CA ALA A 94 4.34 -11.04 5.51
C ALA A 94 4.16 -10.39 6.89
N TYR A 95 4.82 -10.89 7.92
CA TYR A 95 4.68 -10.37 9.27
C TYR A 95 5.24 -8.95 9.41
N CYS A 96 6.40 -8.65 8.82
CA CYS A 96 7.10 -7.37 8.91
C CYS A 96 6.58 -6.29 7.96
N LEU A 97 6.24 -6.65 6.72
CA LEU A 97 5.86 -5.67 5.69
C LEU A 97 4.36 -5.44 5.61
N ILE A 98 3.53 -6.42 6.00
CA ILE A 98 2.08 -6.23 5.98
C ILE A 98 1.66 -5.42 7.19
N ASP A 99 0.96 -4.34 6.88
CA ASP A 99 0.24 -3.56 7.86
C ASP A 99 -1.25 -3.62 7.52
N GLU A 100 -2.08 -3.40 8.53
CA GLU A 100 -3.52 -3.22 8.40
C GLU A 100 -3.87 -2.07 7.45
N TYR A 101 -3.01 -1.05 7.38
CA TYR A 101 -3.19 0.13 6.53
C TYR A 101 -2.66 -0.05 5.11
N ASN A 102 -1.56 -0.80 4.95
CA ASN A 102 -0.96 -1.06 3.65
C ASN A 102 -0.73 -2.56 3.45
N PRO A 103 -1.81 -3.32 3.16
CA PRO A 103 -1.74 -4.77 3.04
C PRO A 103 -0.97 -5.24 1.81
N THR A 104 -0.65 -4.36 0.87
CA THR A 104 0.04 -4.67 -0.40
C THR A 104 1.55 -4.39 -0.36
N ASN A 105 2.09 -3.85 0.74
CA ASN A 105 3.50 -3.48 0.84
C ASN A 105 4.49 -4.66 0.75
N TYR A 106 4.01 -5.89 0.88
CA TYR A 106 4.82 -7.09 0.76
C TYR A 106 5.08 -7.50 -0.70
N PHE A 107 4.28 -7.03 -1.67
CA PHE A 107 4.39 -7.43 -3.07
C PHE A 107 5.80 -7.22 -3.65
N PRO A 108 6.44 -6.04 -3.53
CA PRO A 108 7.76 -5.83 -4.13
C PRO A 108 8.84 -6.75 -3.56
N ALA A 109 8.86 -6.99 -2.24
CA ALA A 109 9.84 -7.88 -1.62
C ALA A 109 9.57 -9.36 -1.95
N GLY A 110 8.29 -9.76 -2.07
CA GLY A 110 7.95 -11.13 -2.42
C GLY A 110 8.20 -11.41 -3.91
N MET A 111 7.99 -10.41 -4.77
CA MET A 111 8.46 -10.45 -6.16
C MET A 111 9.97 -10.66 -6.20
N ALA A 112 10.76 -9.91 -5.43
CA ALA A 112 12.22 -10.07 -5.40
C ALA A 112 12.62 -11.51 -5.02
N LEU A 113 12.04 -12.07 -3.95
CA LEU A 113 12.31 -13.45 -3.52
C LEU A 113 12.01 -14.48 -4.62
N ILE A 114 10.85 -14.35 -5.28
CA ILE A 114 10.42 -15.30 -6.33
C ILE A 114 11.25 -15.10 -7.60
N PHE A 115 11.46 -13.86 -8.03
CA PHE A 115 12.15 -13.54 -9.28
C PHE A 115 13.62 -13.92 -9.26
N PHE A 116 14.29 -13.79 -8.11
CA PHE A 116 15.64 -14.29 -7.94
C PHE A 116 15.73 -15.82 -7.96
N GLN A 117 14.63 -16.54 -7.71
CA GLN A 117 14.57 -18.00 -7.88
C GLN A 117 14.15 -18.43 -9.29
N ILE A 118 13.43 -17.57 -10.04
CA ILE A 118 13.13 -17.80 -11.48
C ILE A 118 14.41 -17.84 -12.31
N ALA A 119 15.32 -16.90 -12.03
CA ALA A 119 16.66 -16.87 -12.61
C ALA A 119 17.65 -17.23 -11.51
N PRO A 120 17.81 -18.51 -11.14
CA PRO A 120 18.61 -18.90 -10.01
C PRO A 120 20.10 -18.73 -10.28
N VAL A 121 20.79 -18.16 -9.30
CA VAL A 121 22.25 -18.02 -9.33
C VAL A 121 22.86 -19.10 -8.44
N LYS A 122 23.80 -19.89 -8.98
CA LYS A 122 24.43 -21.02 -8.27
C LYS A 122 25.80 -20.72 -7.68
N THR A 123 26.54 -19.75 -8.23
CA THR A 123 27.90 -19.43 -7.79
C THR A 123 27.94 -18.13 -6.96
N PRO A 124 28.82 -18.02 -5.95
CA PRO A 124 28.99 -16.79 -5.18
C PRO A 124 29.40 -15.58 -6.03
N GLN A 125 30.15 -15.78 -7.12
CA GLN A 125 30.55 -14.71 -8.04
C GLN A 125 29.32 -14.10 -8.73
N LEU A 126 28.41 -14.93 -9.24
CA LEU A 126 27.16 -14.45 -9.84
C LEU A 126 26.21 -13.83 -8.80
N LEU A 127 26.33 -14.23 -7.53
CA LEU A 127 25.59 -13.58 -6.44
C LEU A 127 26.05 -12.13 -6.25
N LEU A 128 27.36 -11.89 -6.35
CA LEU A 128 27.93 -10.55 -6.29
C LEU A 128 27.47 -9.70 -7.49
N THR A 129 27.50 -10.24 -8.72
CA THR A 129 27.02 -9.49 -9.90
C THR A 129 25.53 -9.14 -9.78
N ARG A 130 24.73 -10.01 -9.15
CA ARG A 130 23.33 -9.71 -8.83
C ARG A 130 23.17 -8.59 -7.81
N ILE A 131 24.00 -8.57 -6.77
CA ILE A 131 24.02 -7.48 -5.78
C ILE A 131 24.45 -6.16 -6.44
N GLU A 132 25.43 -6.19 -7.32
CA GLU A 132 25.87 -5.02 -8.10
C GLU A 132 24.75 -4.51 -9.02
N GLY A 133 24.09 -5.39 -9.78
CA GLY A 133 22.96 -5.04 -10.63
C GLY A 133 21.80 -4.44 -9.83
N LEU A 134 21.51 -4.98 -8.64
CA LEU A 134 20.52 -4.42 -7.72
C LEU A 134 20.95 -3.03 -7.21
N THR A 135 22.22 -2.86 -6.86
CA THR A 135 22.79 -1.58 -6.40
C THR A 135 22.66 -0.51 -7.48
N VAL A 136 23.08 -0.82 -8.71
CA VAL A 136 22.95 0.08 -9.86
C VAL A 136 21.49 0.43 -10.15
N SER A 137 20.58 -0.55 -10.04
CA SER A 137 19.14 -0.31 -10.19
C SER A 137 18.61 0.66 -9.13
N PHE A 138 19.10 0.58 -7.88
CA PHE A 138 18.77 1.53 -6.82
C PHE A 138 19.38 2.92 -7.06
N LEU A 139 20.59 3.01 -7.61
CA LEU A 139 21.20 4.28 -8.01
C LEU A 139 20.41 4.96 -9.13
N ILE A 140 19.93 4.21 -10.12
CA ILE A 140 19.07 4.72 -11.19
C ILE A 140 17.81 5.36 -10.60
N ILE A 141 17.06 4.65 -9.76
CA ILE A 141 15.84 5.23 -9.16
C ILE A 141 16.15 6.45 -8.29
N PHE A 142 17.30 6.47 -7.60
CA PHE A 142 17.71 7.59 -6.77
C PHE A 142 17.95 8.84 -7.62
N VAL A 143 18.68 8.71 -8.72
CA VAL A 143 18.91 9.80 -9.68
C VAL A 143 17.58 10.30 -10.25
N PHE A 144 16.69 9.40 -10.68
CA PHE A 144 15.36 9.79 -11.18
C PHE A 144 14.49 10.48 -10.13
N LEU A 145 14.58 10.07 -8.86
CA LEU A 145 13.87 10.75 -7.77
C LEU A 145 14.41 12.17 -7.54
N ILE A 146 15.73 12.40 -7.70
CA ILE A 146 16.31 13.74 -7.62
C ILE A 146 15.89 14.60 -8.82
N ILE A 147 15.94 14.06 -10.04
CA ILE A 147 15.55 14.78 -11.26
C ILE A 147 14.06 15.14 -11.24
N LEU A 148 13.21 14.22 -10.78
CA LEU A 148 11.76 14.44 -10.69
C LEU A 148 11.35 15.16 -9.40
N ALA A 149 12.27 15.37 -8.46
CA ALA A 149 11.99 16.17 -7.29
C ALA A 149 11.72 17.60 -7.74
N LYS A 150 10.48 18.06 -7.54
CA LYS A 150 10.18 19.49 -7.66
C LYS A 150 11.10 20.27 -6.70
N PRO A 151 11.55 21.50 -7.06
CA PRO A 151 12.28 22.34 -6.13
C PRO A 151 11.50 22.40 -4.81
N ARG A 152 12.16 21.99 -3.72
CA ARG A 152 11.60 21.87 -2.37
C ARG A 152 11.26 23.26 -1.81
N ALA A 153 10.19 23.88 -2.32
CA ALA A 153 9.70 25.17 -1.85
C ALA A 153 8.59 25.06 -0.80
N VAL A 154 8.28 23.87 -0.28
CA VAL A 154 7.34 23.73 0.84
C VAL A 154 7.98 22.91 1.95
N ARG A 155 8.50 23.62 2.97
CA ARG A 155 8.64 23.08 4.32
C ARG A 155 7.32 22.40 4.68
N ASN A 156 7.32 21.08 4.85
CA ASN A 156 6.19 20.24 5.24
C ASN A 156 4.92 20.35 4.35
N PRO A 157 4.71 19.46 3.34
CA PRO A 157 3.47 19.42 2.56
C PRO A 157 2.21 19.30 3.44
N LEU A 158 2.38 18.74 4.63
CA LEU A 158 1.35 18.55 5.63
C LEU A 158 0.74 19.88 6.13
N CYS A 159 1.53 20.95 6.31
CA CYS A 159 1.00 22.26 6.66
C CYS A 159 0.05 22.78 5.58
N SER A 160 0.39 22.56 4.30
CA SER A 160 -0.48 22.95 3.18
C SER A 160 -1.78 22.13 3.14
N PHE A 161 -1.73 20.85 3.52
CA PHE A 161 -2.93 20.01 3.60
C PHE A 161 -3.83 20.44 4.75
N ILE A 162 -3.27 20.82 5.89
CA ILE A 162 -4.05 21.31 7.04
C ILE A 162 -4.69 22.64 6.72
N GLN A 163 -3.95 23.58 6.12
CA GLN A 163 -4.53 24.86 5.70
C GLN A 163 -5.70 24.67 4.72
N LYS A 164 -5.57 23.74 3.77
CA LYS A 164 -6.67 23.37 2.86
C LYS A 164 -7.85 22.72 3.62
N GLY A 165 -7.58 21.83 4.56
CA GLY A 165 -8.60 21.17 5.38
C GLY A 165 -9.37 22.17 6.24
N LEU A 166 -8.68 23.10 6.91
CA LEU A 166 -9.30 24.17 7.68
C LEU A 166 -10.19 25.07 6.81
N LYS A 167 -9.70 25.47 5.63
CA LYS A 167 -10.51 26.26 4.68
C LYS A 167 -11.74 25.49 4.19
N ASN A 168 -11.60 24.19 3.91
CA ASN A 168 -12.73 23.35 3.51
C ASN A 168 -13.76 23.24 4.65
N CYS A 169 -13.32 23.03 5.91
CA CYS A 169 -14.22 23.03 7.07
C CYS A 169 -14.98 24.37 7.24
N GLN A 170 -14.32 25.51 7.00
CA GLN A 170 -14.98 26.81 7.03
C GLN A 170 -16.08 26.92 5.95
N GLU A 171 -15.81 26.42 4.74
CA GLU A 171 -16.81 26.39 3.67
C GLU A 171 -17.94 25.38 3.94
N GLN A 172 -17.65 24.25 4.60
CA GLN A 172 -18.67 23.30 5.05
C GLN A 172 -19.62 23.95 6.06
N LEU A 173 -19.10 24.70 7.04
CA LEU A 173 -19.95 25.40 8.01
C LEU A 173 -20.88 26.42 7.35
N LYS A 174 -20.39 27.21 6.39
CA LYS A 174 -21.23 28.15 5.63
C LYS A 174 -22.30 27.43 4.81
N ALA A 175 -21.95 26.34 4.15
CA ALA A 175 -22.90 25.54 3.37
C ALA A 175 -23.92 24.83 4.27
N PHE A 176 -23.51 24.42 5.47
CA PHE A 176 -24.36 23.78 6.47
C PHE A 176 -25.39 24.75 7.05
N GLU A 177 -25.02 26.01 7.28
CA GLU A 177 -25.94 27.07 7.71
C GLU A 177 -27.00 27.40 6.65
N ILE A 178 -26.64 27.35 5.36
CA ILE A 178 -27.52 27.65 4.22
C ILE A 178 -28.27 26.39 3.72
N HIS A 179 -28.03 25.21 4.32
CA HIS A 179 -28.58 23.92 3.90
C HIS A 179 -28.27 23.52 2.43
N ASP A 180 -27.11 23.91 1.90
CA ASP A 180 -26.67 23.53 0.56
C ASP A 180 -26.06 22.11 0.56
N THR A 181 -26.90 21.11 0.38
CA THR A 181 -26.53 19.68 0.38
C THR A 181 -25.57 19.32 -0.74
N THR A 182 -25.73 19.91 -1.92
CA THR A 182 -24.89 19.59 -3.09
C THR A 182 -23.45 20.06 -2.91
N LYS A 183 -23.26 21.28 -2.37
CA LYS A 183 -21.94 21.81 -2.04
C LYS A 183 -21.32 21.03 -0.87
N LEU A 184 -22.12 20.64 0.12
CA LEU A 184 -21.65 19.82 1.24
C LEU A 184 -21.11 18.46 0.79
N GLU A 185 -21.81 17.72 -0.08
CA GLU A 185 -21.33 16.44 -0.59
C GLU A 185 -19.97 16.55 -1.29
N PHE A 186 -19.79 17.58 -2.12
CA PHE A 186 -18.52 17.84 -2.78
C PHE A 186 -17.41 18.16 -1.77
N LEU A 187 -17.69 19.05 -0.82
CA LEU A 187 -16.74 19.44 0.23
C LEU A 187 -16.39 18.24 1.13
N HIS A 188 -17.35 17.36 1.42
CA HIS A 188 -17.12 16.16 2.22
C HIS A 188 -16.17 15.19 1.54
N GLN A 189 -16.33 14.98 0.23
CA GLN A 189 -15.43 14.14 -0.55
C GLN A 189 -14.02 14.75 -0.61
N GLU A 190 -13.92 16.07 -0.81
CA GLU A 190 -12.64 16.77 -0.81
C GLU A 190 -11.94 16.68 0.55
N LEU A 191 -12.65 16.93 1.66
CA LEU A 191 -12.08 16.84 3.00
C LEU A 191 -11.67 15.41 3.36
N SER A 192 -12.43 14.41 2.93
CA SER A 192 -12.05 13.00 3.08
C SER A 192 -10.74 12.67 2.37
N ASN A 193 -10.52 13.24 1.18
CA ASN A 193 -9.28 13.08 0.43
C ASN A 193 -8.10 13.81 1.09
N ILE A 194 -8.30 15.03 1.59
CA ILE A 194 -7.28 15.79 2.34
C ILE A 194 -6.88 15.01 3.59
N ASN A 195 -7.86 14.52 4.34
CA ASN A 195 -7.62 13.80 5.58
C ASN A 195 -6.85 12.48 5.35
N LYS A 196 -7.16 11.78 4.24
CA LYS A 196 -6.37 10.63 3.78
C LYS A 196 -4.91 11.02 3.48
N GLN A 197 -4.67 12.14 2.79
CA GLN A 197 -3.31 12.60 2.48
C GLN A 197 -2.52 12.94 3.75
N ILE A 198 -3.15 13.59 4.73
CA ILE A 198 -2.54 13.88 6.04
C ILE A 198 -2.12 12.58 6.72
N CYS A 199 -3.02 11.61 6.79
CA CYS A 199 -2.74 10.33 7.44
C CYS A 199 -1.66 9.53 6.71
N ASP A 200 -1.67 9.52 5.37
CA ASP A 200 -0.64 8.87 4.58
C ASP A 200 0.75 9.49 4.84
N GLU A 201 0.85 10.82 4.96
CA GLU A 201 2.11 11.49 5.29
C GLU A 201 2.58 11.17 6.73
N ILE A 202 1.70 11.25 7.73
CA ILE A 202 2.04 10.92 9.14
C ILE A 202 2.49 9.46 9.24
N TYR A 203 1.75 8.56 8.59
CA TYR A 203 2.06 7.13 8.57
C TYR A 203 3.42 6.86 7.90
N ASN A 204 3.65 7.44 6.72
CA ASN A 204 4.88 7.27 5.98
C ASN A 204 6.06 7.87 6.74
N TYR A 205 5.92 9.04 7.36
CA TYR A 205 6.98 9.65 8.16
C TYR A 205 7.45 8.72 9.30
N ASN A 206 6.54 8.17 10.08
CA ASN A 206 6.87 7.28 11.20
C ASN A 206 7.40 5.91 10.74
N ARG A 207 6.97 5.41 9.58
CA ARG A 207 7.42 4.11 9.04
C ARG A 207 8.73 4.20 8.26
N ALA A 208 8.86 5.18 7.39
CA ALA A 208 9.97 5.34 6.45
C ALA A 208 11.22 5.92 7.13
N SER A 209 11.07 6.93 7.97
CA SER A 209 12.21 7.73 8.46
C SER A 209 13.20 6.91 9.29
N LEU A 210 14.50 7.15 9.09
CA LEU A 210 15.59 6.57 9.88
C LEU A 210 15.89 7.37 11.15
N ARG A 211 15.63 8.68 11.13
CA ARG A 211 15.68 9.59 12.29
C ARG A 211 14.47 10.52 12.25
N LEU A 212 13.89 10.79 13.43
CA LEU A 212 12.83 11.79 13.57
C LEU A 212 13.51 13.17 13.64
N THR A 213 13.16 14.02 12.69
CA THR A 213 13.71 15.39 12.59
C THR A 213 12.61 16.40 12.27
N GLY A 214 11.38 15.93 12.06
CA GLY A 214 10.20 16.72 11.74
C GLY A 214 9.35 17.04 12.97
N ARG A 215 8.25 17.75 12.71
CA ARG A 215 7.21 18.15 13.67
C ARG A 215 5.86 17.64 13.15
N ILE A 216 5.80 16.36 12.78
CA ILE A 216 4.72 15.79 11.97
C ILE A 216 3.64 15.17 12.86
N ASN A 217 4.02 14.55 13.97
CA ASN A 217 3.08 13.78 14.81
C ASN A 217 2.07 14.68 15.51
N TRP A 218 2.47 15.91 15.85
CA TRP A 218 1.60 16.93 16.47
C TRP A 218 0.30 17.19 15.67
N TYR A 219 0.36 17.00 14.36
CA TYR A 219 -0.76 17.27 13.47
C TYR A 219 -1.82 16.16 13.40
N CYS A 220 -1.63 15.02 14.08
CA CYS A 220 -2.62 13.94 14.18
C CYS A 220 -4.00 14.45 14.62
N ARG A 221 -4.03 15.43 15.53
CA ARG A 221 -5.25 16.06 16.05
C ARG A 221 -6.15 16.67 14.96
N TYR A 222 -5.56 17.22 13.89
CA TYR A 222 -6.33 17.80 12.78
C TYR A 222 -7.04 16.73 11.96
N ALA A 223 -6.49 15.51 11.89
CA ALA A 223 -7.16 14.40 11.22
C ALA A 223 -8.47 14.02 11.93
N ALA A 224 -8.46 13.99 13.26
CA ALA A 224 -9.68 13.78 14.05
C ALA A 224 -10.64 14.98 13.94
N LEU A 225 -10.14 16.21 14.03
CA LEU A 225 -10.97 17.41 13.84
C LEU A 225 -11.72 17.36 12.51
N PHE A 226 -11.00 17.15 11.40
CA PHE A 226 -11.61 17.09 10.07
C PHE A 226 -12.60 15.94 9.96
N GLN A 227 -12.33 14.78 10.59
CA GLN A 227 -13.27 13.67 10.61
C GLN A 227 -14.56 14.01 11.36
N VAL A 228 -14.46 14.65 12.52
CA VAL A 228 -15.62 15.06 13.34
C VAL A 228 -16.43 16.13 12.60
N ILE A 229 -15.80 17.18 12.07
CA ILE A 229 -16.51 18.23 11.32
C ILE A 229 -17.24 17.66 10.10
N ASN A 230 -16.57 16.78 9.35
CA ASN A 230 -17.14 16.16 8.16
C ASN A 230 -18.35 15.27 8.50
N PHE A 231 -18.30 14.58 9.64
CA PHE A 231 -19.43 13.77 10.11
C PHE A 231 -20.58 14.65 10.59
N SER A 232 -20.30 15.65 11.43
CA SER A 232 -21.33 16.48 12.04
C SER A 232 -22.06 17.39 11.06
N THR A 233 -21.39 17.87 10.00
CA THR A 233 -22.03 18.65 8.92
C THR A 233 -22.82 17.77 7.94
N GLY A 234 -22.77 16.44 8.10
CA GLY A 234 -23.64 15.49 7.40
C GLY A 234 -24.88 15.06 8.19
N GLU A 235 -25.00 15.47 9.46
CA GLU A 235 -26.21 15.24 10.26
C GLU A 235 -27.22 16.39 10.11
N ASP A 236 -28.42 16.20 10.64
CA ASP A 236 -29.44 17.27 10.70
C ASP A 236 -28.92 18.50 11.45
N PHE A 237 -29.25 19.67 10.90
CA PHE A 237 -28.82 20.95 11.46
C PHE A 237 -29.39 21.17 12.86
N ASN A 238 -28.50 21.52 13.79
CA ASN A 238 -28.84 21.96 15.13
C ASN A 238 -27.96 23.15 15.50
N ARG A 239 -28.57 24.24 15.98
CA ARG A 239 -27.85 25.47 16.38
C ARG A 239 -26.78 25.22 17.44
N GLU A 240 -27.04 24.36 18.43
CA GLU A 240 -26.06 24.03 19.46
C GLU A 240 -24.84 23.33 18.86
N LYS A 241 -25.08 22.31 18.01
CA LYS A 241 -24.00 21.61 17.28
C LYS A 241 -23.22 22.57 16.38
N PHE A 242 -23.91 23.49 15.70
CA PHE A 242 -23.25 24.48 14.85
C PHE A 242 -22.32 25.38 15.65
N ALA A 243 -22.80 25.93 16.77
CA ALA A 243 -22.00 26.76 17.67
C ALA A 243 -20.79 25.98 18.21
N ASP A 244 -21.00 24.73 18.60
CA ASP A 244 -19.96 23.83 19.08
C ASP A 244 -18.85 23.60 18.03
N ILE A 245 -19.23 23.17 16.82
CA ILE A 245 -18.26 22.84 15.76
C ILE A 245 -17.52 24.10 15.29
N SER A 246 -18.22 25.23 15.19
CA SER A 246 -17.63 26.52 14.85
C SER A 246 -16.61 26.97 15.89
N GLY A 247 -16.93 26.82 17.19
CA GLY A 247 -16.01 27.09 18.29
C GLY A 247 -14.75 26.21 18.23
N MET A 248 -14.92 24.90 18.01
CA MET A 248 -13.81 23.97 17.84
C MET A 248 -12.90 24.38 16.67
N LEU A 249 -13.49 24.64 15.49
CA LEU A 249 -12.72 25.01 14.30
C LEU A 249 -11.93 26.31 14.51
N LYS A 250 -12.53 27.32 15.15
CA LYS A 250 -11.86 28.59 15.47
C LYS A 250 -10.66 28.39 16.40
N CYS A 251 -10.81 27.55 17.42
CA CYS A 251 -9.74 27.22 18.36
C CYS A 251 -8.55 26.55 17.66
N PHE A 252 -8.80 25.49 16.87
CA PHE A 252 -7.74 24.78 16.13
C PHE A 252 -7.09 25.62 15.02
N THR A 253 -7.84 26.55 14.41
CA THR A 253 -7.30 27.52 13.44
C THR A 253 -6.34 28.47 14.14
N THR A 254 -6.74 29.02 15.29
CA THR A 254 -5.88 29.91 16.10
C THR A 254 -4.62 29.17 16.56
N GLN A 255 -4.75 27.91 16.95
CA GLN A 255 -3.63 27.07 17.33
C GLN A 255 -2.64 26.87 16.17
N PHE A 256 -3.14 26.60 14.97
CA PHE A 256 -2.32 26.41 13.77
C PHE A 256 -1.50 27.67 13.41
N GLU A 257 -2.08 28.85 13.64
CA GLU A 257 -1.44 30.14 13.33
C GLU A 257 -0.42 30.56 14.40
N LYS A 258 -0.72 30.33 15.69
CA LYS A 258 0.09 30.84 16.81
C LYS A 258 1.14 29.87 17.32
N GLN A 259 0.87 28.56 17.34
CA GLN A 259 1.77 27.58 17.95
C GLN A 259 2.69 26.96 16.91
N THR A 260 4.00 27.03 17.15
CA THR A 260 4.95 26.20 16.40
C THR A 260 5.14 24.88 17.14
N PRO A 261 4.84 23.72 16.53
CA PRO A 261 4.97 22.44 17.21
C PRO A 261 6.41 22.15 17.64
N SER A 262 6.60 21.42 18.74
CA SER A 262 7.90 20.90 19.16
C SER A 262 8.38 19.80 18.20
N ALA A 263 9.68 19.50 18.22
CA ALA A 263 10.24 18.41 17.42
C ALA A 263 9.67 17.06 17.89
N ASP A 264 9.40 16.16 16.95
CA ASP A 264 8.90 14.83 17.28
C ASP A 264 9.99 14.07 18.08
N TYR A 265 9.67 13.69 19.30
CA TYR A 265 10.63 13.04 20.20
C TYR A 265 10.52 11.50 20.20
N LYS A 266 9.33 10.94 19.88
CA LYS A 266 9.08 9.47 19.76
C LYS A 266 8.33 9.11 18.47
N ARG A 267 8.57 7.89 17.95
CA ARG A 267 7.91 7.34 16.74
C ARG A 267 6.58 6.73 17.09
N LEU A 268 5.50 7.14 16.41
CA LEU A 268 4.18 6.54 16.60
C LEU A 268 4.21 5.06 16.17
N HIS A 269 3.67 4.18 17.03
CA HIS A 269 3.65 2.75 16.76
C HIS A 269 2.29 2.28 16.23
N PHE A 270 2.16 2.13 14.91
CA PHE A 270 0.91 1.63 14.30
C PHE A 270 0.71 0.11 14.35
N ARG A 271 1.64 -0.64 14.95
CA ARG A 271 1.60 -2.12 14.97
C ARG A 271 1.20 -2.60 16.36
N ASN A 272 0.14 -3.40 16.45
CA ASN A 272 -0.15 -4.16 17.67
C ASN A 272 1.00 -5.13 17.92
N ARG A 273 1.60 -5.04 19.12
CA ARG A 273 2.83 -5.77 19.47
C ARG A 273 2.60 -7.27 19.70
N ILE A 274 1.35 -7.69 19.96
CA ILE A 274 1.05 -9.06 20.36
C ILE A 274 0.76 -9.93 19.12
N PRO A 275 1.56 -10.98 18.84
CA PRO A 275 1.24 -11.97 17.81
C PRO A 275 0.04 -12.79 18.28
N SER A 276 -1.15 -12.46 17.78
CA SER A 276 -2.34 -13.26 18.04
C SER A 276 -2.82 -13.96 16.79
N ILE A 277 -3.34 -15.18 16.93
CA ILE A 277 -4.02 -15.90 15.85
C ILE A 277 -5.28 -15.13 15.40
N ARG A 278 -5.79 -14.21 16.23
CA ARG A 278 -6.85 -13.26 15.85
C ARG A 278 -6.36 -12.13 14.95
N ALA A 279 -5.07 -11.81 14.96
CA ALA A 279 -4.51 -10.76 14.14
C ALA A 279 -4.55 -11.14 12.66
N PHE A 280 -5.17 -10.27 11.88
CA PHE A 280 -5.24 -10.31 10.42
C PHE A 280 -3.89 -10.64 9.76
N ARG A 281 -2.81 -10.00 10.23
CA ARG A 281 -1.45 -10.16 9.68
C ARG A 281 -0.90 -11.58 9.86
N PHE A 282 -1.08 -12.16 11.04
CA PHE A 282 -0.55 -13.48 11.37
C PHE A 282 -1.25 -14.58 10.57
N ARG A 283 -2.59 -14.53 10.48
CA ARG A 283 -3.38 -15.46 9.64
C ARG A 283 -2.95 -15.42 8.18
N PHE A 284 -2.77 -14.21 7.64
CA PHE A 284 -2.34 -14.06 6.27
C PHE A 284 -0.90 -14.55 6.06
N ALA A 285 0.02 -14.25 6.98
CA ALA A 285 1.40 -14.72 6.90
C ALA A 285 1.48 -16.25 6.89
N LEU A 286 0.75 -16.93 7.77
CA LEU A 286 0.67 -18.39 7.76
C LEU A 286 0.08 -18.93 6.46
N ARG A 287 -1.01 -18.33 5.96
CA ARG A 287 -1.59 -18.73 4.69
C ARG A 287 -0.61 -18.54 3.52
N LEU A 288 0.13 -17.44 3.50
CA LEU A 288 1.14 -17.19 2.47
C LEU A 288 2.20 -18.30 2.46
N VAL A 289 2.70 -18.69 3.63
CA VAL A 289 3.69 -19.77 3.78
C VAL A 289 3.13 -21.11 3.33
N ILE A 290 1.96 -21.52 3.85
CA ILE A 290 1.35 -22.82 3.57
C ILE A 290 1.07 -23.00 2.08
N VAL A 291 0.78 -21.91 1.35
CA VAL A 291 0.39 -21.98 -0.06
C VAL A 291 1.58 -21.79 -1.00
N ILE A 292 2.45 -20.80 -0.74
CA ILE A 292 3.54 -20.45 -1.67
C ILE A 292 4.74 -21.38 -1.51
N THR A 293 5.07 -21.82 -0.28
CA THR A 293 6.24 -22.68 -0.06
C THR A 293 6.14 -24.02 -0.82
N PRO A 294 4.99 -24.74 -0.82
CA PRO A 294 4.85 -25.94 -1.65
C PRO A 294 4.93 -25.65 -3.14
N CYS A 295 4.41 -24.50 -3.61
CA CYS A 295 4.53 -24.11 -5.03
C CYS A 295 5.99 -23.86 -5.41
N LEU A 296 6.77 -23.22 -4.53
CA LEU A 296 8.22 -23.00 -4.72
C LEU A 296 9.00 -24.30 -4.72
N ALA A 297 8.69 -25.21 -3.78
CA ALA A 297 9.30 -26.53 -3.74
C ALA A 297 8.96 -27.35 -5.00
N PHE A 298 7.72 -27.29 -5.47
CA PHE A 298 7.32 -27.91 -6.73
C PHE A 298 8.10 -27.33 -7.92
N ALA A 299 8.22 -26.00 -8.02
CA ALA A 299 8.99 -25.38 -9.10
C ALA A 299 10.46 -25.79 -9.07
N TYR A 300 11.06 -25.86 -7.87
CA TYR A 300 12.43 -26.32 -7.67
C TYR A 300 12.62 -27.79 -8.08
N ILE A 301 11.69 -28.68 -7.74
CA ILE A 301 11.80 -30.12 -8.04
C ILE A 301 11.52 -30.40 -9.52
N SER A 302 10.49 -29.75 -10.07
CA SER A 302 10.01 -30.02 -11.42
C SER A 302 11.04 -29.64 -12.49
N GLN A 303 11.86 -28.61 -12.25
CA GLN A 303 12.85 -28.07 -13.21
C GLN A 303 12.27 -27.75 -14.60
N TRP A 304 10.93 -27.69 -14.76
CA TRP A 304 10.30 -27.30 -16.01
C TRP A 304 10.51 -25.81 -16.22
N GLU A 305 10.82 -25.43 -17.46
CA GLU A 305 11.26 -24.08 -17.87
C GLU A 305 10.37 -22.96 -17.30
N ASN A 306 9.06 -23.20 -17.19
CA ASN A 306 8.08 -22.19 -16.79
C ASN A 306 7.33 -22.51 -15.48
N SER A 307 7.78 -23.50 -14.70
CA SER A 307 7.12 -23.92 -13.45
C SER A 307 6.91 -22.78 -12.43
N TYR A 308 7.83 -21.81 -12.37
CA TYR A 308 7.71 -20.64 -11.49
C TYR A 308 6.55 -19.70 -11.85
N TRP A 309 5.97 -19.80 -13.04
CA TRP A 309 4.78 -19.02 -13.39
C TRP A 309 3.56 -19.39 -12.56
N LEU A 310 3.49 -20.64 -12.10
CA LEU A 310 2.51 -21.05 -11.11
C LEU A 310 2.68 -20.24 -9.83
N VAL A 311 3.91 -20.18 -9.31
CA VAL A 311 4.25 -19.45 -8.07
C VAL A 311 3.88 -17.98 -8.19
N ILE A 312 4.27 -17.32 -9.28
CA ILE A 312 3.96 -15.92 -9.55
C ILE A 312 2.44 -15.69 -9.61
N SER A 313 1.72 -16.59 -10.28
CA SER A 313 0.27 -16.49 -10.43
C SER A 313 -0.43 -16.60 -9.08
N VAL A 314 -0.07 -17.60 -8.28
CA VAL A 314 -0.62 -17.80 -6.93
C VAL A 314 -0.28 -16.61 -6.03
N PHE A 315 0.98 -16.14 -6.04
CA PHE A 315 1.43 -15.00 -5.24
C PHE A 315 0.65 -13.71 -5.56
N PHE A 316 0.44 -13.40 -6.85
CA PHE A 316 -0.31 -12.21 -7.24
C PHE A 316 -1.81 -12.29 -7.00
N MET A 317 -2.38 -13.49 -7.02
CA MET A 317 -3.81 -13.67 -6.79
C MET A 317 -4.17 -13.63 -5.31
N MET A 318 -3.27 -14.05 -4.42
CA MET A 318 -3.53 -14.04 -2.98
C MET A 318 -3.54 -12.61 -2.42
N ILE A 319 -4.73 -12.10 -2.11
CA ILE A 319 -4.95 -10.90 -1.28
C ILE A 319 -5.43 -11.34 0.11
N PRO A 320 -5.09 -10.60 1.18
CA PRO A 320 -5.61 -10.90 2.51
C PRO A 320 -7.13 -11.07 2.66
N VAL A 321 -7.94 -10.25 1.96
CA VAL A 321 -9.42 -10.26 2.06
C VAL A 321 -10.05 -11.22 1.06
N TYR A 322 -11.04 -12.00 1.53
CA TYR A 322 -11.67 -13.07 0.75
C TYR A 322 -12.37 -12.57 -0.53
N GLU A 323 -13.24 -11.56 -0.40
CA GLU A 323 -14.05 -11.04 -1.50
C GLU A 323 -13.17 -10.45 -2.61
N ASN A 324 -12.13 -9.72 -2.21
CA ASN A 324 -11.16 -9.13 -3.14
C ASN A 324 -10.33 -10.19 -3.89
N THR A 325 -10.06 -11.33 -3.26
CA THR A 325 -9.32 -12.43 -3.89
C THR A 325 -10.10 -13.04 -5.05
N LYS A 326 -11.43 -13.25 -4.91
CA LYS A 326 -12.26 -13.76 -6.01
C LYS A 326 -12.24 -12.83 -7.22
N VAL A 327 -12.41 -11.52 -6.98
CA VAL A 327 -12.36 -10.51 -8.04
C VAL A 327 -10.98 -10.53 -8.71
N ARG A 328 -9.90 -10.59 -7.92
CA ARG A 328 -8.53 -10.59 -8.45
C ARG A 328 -8.20 -11.85 -9.27
N ILE A 329 -8.70 -13.02 -8.86
CA ILE A 329 -8.54 -14.27 -9.62
C ILE A 329 -9.26 -14.15 -10.96
N ARG A 330 -10.52 -13.69 -10.98
CA ARG A 330 -11.26 -13.46 -12.23
C ARG A 330 -10.52 -12.48 -13.15
N GLN A 331 -10.07 -11.35 -12.62
CA GLN A 331 -9.33 -10.34 -13.40
C GLN A 331 -8.01 -10.90 -13.94
N ARG A 332 -7.32 -11.74 -13.16
CA ARG A 332 -6.05 -12.34 -13.56
C ARG A 332 -6.23 -13.41 -14.63
N VAL A 333 -7.20 -14.31 -14.48
CA VAL A 333 -7.49 -15.37 -15.47
C VAL A 333 -7.98 -14.78 -16.80
N VAL A 334 -8.99 -13.91 -16.75
CA VAL A 334 -9.55 -13.26 -17.96
C VAL A 334 -8.51 -12.35 -18.61
N GLY A 335 -7.77 -11.57 -17.82
CA GLY A 335 -6.71 -10.70 -18.33
C GLY A 335 -5.57 -11.46 -18.98
N THR A 336 -5.14 -12.59 -18.42
CA THR A 336 -4.12 -13.45 -19.05
C THR A 336 -4.64 -14.05 -20.35
N LEU A 337 -5.90 -14.51 -20.40
CA LEU A 337 -6.50 -15.06 -21.62
C LEU A 337 -6.52 -14.04 -22.76
N ILE A 338 -6.99 -12.82 -22.49
CA ILE A 338 -6.99 -11.73 -23.48
C ILE A 338 -5.55 -11.37 -23.86
N GLY A 339 -4.64 -11.29 -22.89
CA GLY A 339 -3.22 -11.01 -23.12
C GLY A 339 -2.56 -12.05 -24.03
N ILE A 340 -2.85 -13.34 -23.85
CA ILE A 340 -2.34 -14.43 -24.69
C ILE A 340 -2.83 -14.28 -26.14
N ILE A 341 -4.12 -13.98 -26.34
CA ILE A 341 -4.69 -13.76 -27.68
C ILE A 341 -3.98 -12.59 -28.36
N VAL A 342 -3.82 -11.46 -27.66
CA VAL A 342 -3.12 -10.28 -28.18
C VAL A 342 -1.65 -10.60 -28.50
N CYS A 343 -0.96 -11.33 -27.62
CA CYS A 343 0.43 -11.75 -27.84
C CYS A 343 0.56 -12.61 -29.08
N PHE A 344 -0.34 -13.57 -29.28
CA PHE A 344 -0.30 -14.46 -30.45
C PHE A 344 -0.29 -13.68 -31.77
N PHE A 345 -1.12 -12.64 -31.89
CA PHE A 345 -1.13 -11.76 -33.07
C PHE A 345 0.10 -10.85 -33.15
N LEU A 346 0.54 -10.23 -32.06
CA LEU A 346 1.69 -9.31 -32.08
C LEU A 346 3.01 -10.04 -32.37
N PHE A 347 3.15 -11.26 -31.86
CA PHE A 347 4.36 -12.06 -31.94
C PHE A 347 4.53 -12.74 -33.30
N SER A 348 3.43 -12.96 -34.04
CA SER A 348 3.49 -13.47 -35.41
C SER A 348 4.09 -12.45 -36.38
N VAL A 349 3.83 -11.15 -36.14
CA VAL A 349 4.33 -10.02 -36.93
C VAL A 349 5.74 -9.60 -36.50
N ILE A 350 5.98 -9.49 -35.19
CA ILE A 350 7.23 -8.97 -34.62
C ILE A 350 8.10 -10.14 -34.16
N ARG A 351 9.11 -10.53 -34.95
CA ARG A 351 10.03 -11.63 -34.61
C ARG A 351 11.40 -11.17 -34.11
N GLN A 352 11.80 -9.94 -34.43
CA GLN A 352 13.12 -9.44 -34.09
C GLN A 352 13.22 -8.99 -32.62
N PHE A 353 14.38 -9.21 -32.00
CA PHE A 353 14.66 -8.80 -30.62
C PHE A 353 14.39 -7.31 -30.36
N PRO A 354 14.85 -6.35 -31.18
CA PRO A 354 14.56 -4.92 -30.96
C PRO A 354 13.06 -4.61 -30.98
N GLY A 355 12.30 -5.25 -31.87
CA GLY A 355 10.85 -5.11 -31.94
C GLY A 355 10.15 -5.65 -30.69
N ARG A 356 10.62 -6.76 -30.14
CA ARG A 356 10.11 -7.32 -28.88
C ARG A 356 10.45 -6.46 -27.67
N ALA A 357 11.66 -5.89 -27.62
CA ALA A 357 12.04 -4.94 -26.58
C ALA A 357 11.19 -3.65 -26.65
N ALA A 358 10.95 -3.13 -27.86
CA ALA A 358 10.05 -1.98 -28.06
C ALA A 358 8.62 -2.28 -27.62
N LEU A 359 8.11 -3.48 -27.94
CA LEU A 359 6.80 -3.95 -27.49
C LEU A 359 6.74 -4.09 -25.97
N MET A 360 7.80 -4.58 -25.32
CA MET A 360 7.89 -4.61 -23.86
C MET A 360 7.81 -3.20 -23.27
N THR A 361 8.57 -2.25 -23.79
CA THR A 361 8.54 -0.85 -23.33
C THR A 361 7.17 -0.23 -23.51
N PHE A 362 6.50 -0.47 -24.64
CA PHE A 362 5.13 -0.01 -24.87
C PHE A 362 4.13 -0.65 -23.90
N ALA A 363 4.24 -1.96 -23.66
CA ALA A 363 3.41 -2.64 -22.67
C ALA A 363 3.63 -2.07 -21.26
N ASN A 364 4.88 -1.82 -20.86
CA ASN A 364 5.22 -1.17 -19.59
C ASN A 364 4.60 0.23 -19.46
N PHE A 365 4.59 1.01 -20.54
CA PHE A 365 3.88 2.30 -20.57
C PHE A 365 2.39 2.14 -20.26
N MET A 366 1.75 1.15 -20.89
CA MET A 366 0.34 0.87 -20.66
C MET A 366 0.06 0.32 -19.26
N ILE A 367 0.97 -0.48 -18.68
CA ILE A 367 0.88 -0.96 -17.29
C ILE A 367 0.76 0.22 -16.34
N TYR A 368 1.70 1.18 -16.40
CA TYR A 368 1.76 2.28 -15.45
C TYR A 368 0.73 3.39 -15.69
N GLY A 369 0.18 3.48 -16.91
CA GLY A 369 -0.93 4.38 -17.20
C GLY A 369 -2.30 3.80 -16.81
N SER A 370 -2.45 2.48 -16.82
CA SER A 370 -3.73 1.82 -16.60
C SER A 370 -4.25 1.99 -15.16
N THR A 371 -5.53 2.34 -15.03
CA THR A 371 -6.21 2.47 -13.73
C THR A 371 -6.90 1.18 -13.30
N SER A 372 -7.30 0.33 -14.25
CA SER A 372 -7.95 -0.94 -13.97
C SER A 372 -6.93 -2.07 -13.90
N TYR A 373 -7.07 -2.95 -12.90
CA TYR A 373 -6.22 -4.12 -12.75
C TYR A 373 -6.36 -5.12 -13.92
N SER A 374 -7.57 -5.30 -14.49
CA SER A 374 -7.78 -6.21 -15.62
C SER A 374 -6.93 -5.83 -16.84
N PHE A 375 -6.95 -4.55 -17.24
CA PHE A 375 -6.11 -4.06 -18.33
C PHE A 375 -4.62 -4.15 -17.99
N MET A 376 -4.24 -3.84 -16.75
CA MET A 376 -2.86 -4.00 -16.29
C MET A 376 -2.34 -5.44 -16.47
N VAL A 377 -3.15 -6.45 -16.17
CA VAL A 377 -2.78 -7.87 -16.34
C VAL A 377 -2.52 -8.22 -17.81
N ILE A 378 -3.32 -7.71 -18.74
CA ILE A 378 -3.14 -7.93 -20.18
C ILE A 378 -1.75 -7.44 -20.58
N TYR A 379 -1.41 -6.19 -20.23
CA TYR A 379 -0.11 -5.60 -20.58
C TYR A 379 1.07 -6.25 -19.84
N ILE A 380 0.91 -6.66 -18.57
CA ILE A 380 1.94 -7.46 -17.85
C ILE A 380 2.22 -8.77 -18.59
N THR A 381 1.18 -9.43 -19.09
CA THR A 381 1.31 -10.68 -19.83
C THR A 381 2.07 -10.43 -21.14
N CYS A 382 1.73 -9.38 -21.88
CA CYS A 382 2.47 -8.98 -23.07
C CYS A 382 3.94 -8.64 -22.78
N SER A 383 4.21 -7.84 -21.76
CA SER A 383 5.57 -7.45 -21.38
C SER A 383 6.42 -8.66 -20.97
N ALA A 384 5.87 -9.58 -20.17
CA ALA A 384 6.61 -10.75 -19.69
C ALA A 384 6.93 -11.73 -20.83
N LEU A 385 5.97 -11.95 -21.73
CA LEU A 385 6.12 -12.90 -22.83
C LEU A 385 6.96 -12.34 -23.99
N ALA A 386 7.04 -11.01 -24.14
CA ALA A 386 7.75 -10.38 -25.25
C ALA A 386 9.23 -10.81 -25.32
N ILE A 387 9.90 -10.93 -24.16
CA ILE A 387 11.31 -11.31 -24.07
C ILE A 387 11.50 -12.83 -24.09
N GLN A 388 10.65 -13.58 -23.37
CA GLN A 388 10.87 -15.01 -23.17
C GLN A 388 10.58 -15.86 -24.42
N SER A 389 9.62 -15.44 -25.24
CA SER A 389 9.19 -16.22 -26.43
C SER A 389 10.09 -16.04 -27.67
N ILE A 390 11.30 -15.51 -27.50
CA ILE A 390 12.28 -15.35 -28.58
C ILE A 390 12.99 -16.68 -28.86
N GLU A 391 13.27 -17.47 -27.82
CA GLU A 391 13.99 -18.75 -27.93
C GLU A 391 13.06 -19.97 -27.96
N ALA A 392 11.87 -19.85 -27.35
CA ALA A 392 10.93 -20.96 -27.22
C ALA A 392 9.75 -20.89 -28.21
N THR A 393 9.19 -22.05 -28.57
CA THR A 393 8.00 -22.15 -29.43
C THR A 393 6.85 -21.34 -28.81
N ILE A 394 6.46 -20.27 -29.49
CA ILE A 394 5.47 -19.29 -29.00
C ILE A 394 4.19 -19.96 -28.49
N SER A 395 3.68 -20.97 -29.21
CA SER A 395 2.45 -21.68 -28.83
C SER A 395 2.57 -22.45 -27.51
N VAL A 396 3.72 -23.10 -27.25
CA VAL A 396 3.96 -23.87 -26.02
C VAL A 396 3.99 -22.93 -24.82
N VAL A 397 4.77 -21.85 -24.91
CA VAL A 397 4.90 -20.84 -23.86
C VAL A 397 3.54 -20.20 -23.52
N LEU A 398 2.73 -19.89 -24.54
CA LEU A 398 1.39 -19.34 -24.33
C LEU A 398 0.46 -20.34 -23.63
N LEU A 399 0.51 -21.61 -24.01
CA LEU A 399 -0.31 -22.66 -23.40
C LEU A 399 0.07 -22.91 -21.94
N GLU A 400 1.37 -23.00 -21.64
CA GLU A 400 1.85 -23.15 -20.27
C GLU A 400 1.42 -21.99 -19.39
N ARG A 401 1.47 -20.75 -19.91
CA ARG A 401 0.99 -19.57 -19.19
C ARG A 401 -0.48 -19.67 -18.82
N LEU A 402 -1.31 -20.17 -19.72
CA LEU A 402 -2.75 -20.39 -19.49
C LEU A 402 -2.98 -21.45 -18.41
N ILE A 403 -2.30 -22.60 -18.53
CA ILE A 403 -2.43 -23.73 -17.59
C ILE A 403 -2.01 -23.30 -16.18
N TYR A 404 -0.82 -22.72 -16.02
CA TYR A 404 -0.32 -22.30 -14.70
C TYR A 404 -1.16 -21.19 -14.07
N THR A 405 -1.70 -20.28 -14.88
CA THR A 405 -2.62 -19.24 -14.36
C THR A 405 -3.93 -19.86 -13.89
N GLY A 406 -4.49 -20.83 -14.63
CA GLY A 406 -5.69 -21.56 -14.24
C GLY A 406 -5.51 -22.35 -12.96
N ILE A 407 -4.45 -23.17 -12.87
CA ILE A 407 -4.10 -23.95 -11.67
C ILE A 407 -3.82 -23.00 -10.50
N GLY A 408 -3.07 -21.92 -10.71
CA GLY A 408 -2.80 -20.94 -9.67
C GLY A 408 -4.07 -20.26 -9.13
N GLY A 409 -5.04 -20.00 -10.02
CA GLY A 409 -6.37 -19.52 -9.65
C GLY A 409 -7.14 -20.53 -8.80
N LEU A 410 -7.11 -21.81 -9.16
CA LEU A 410 -7.73 -22.87 -8.38
C LEU A 410 -7.11 -23.00 -6.98
N ILE A 411 -5.78 -23.04 -6.89
CA ILE A 411 -5.04 -23.09 -5.61
C ILE A 411 -5.40 -21.87 -4.75
N ALA A 412 -5.39 -20.67 -5.32
CA ALA A 412 -5.73 -19.45 -4.59
C ALA A 412 -7.19 -19.44 -4.11
N LEU A 413 -8.13 -19.96 -4.90
CA LEU A 413 -9.54 -20.11 -4.49
C LEU A 413 -9.70 -21.10 -3.33
N LEU A 414 -9.07 -22.26 -3.43
CA LEU A 414 -9.13 -23.31 -2.39
C LEU A 414 -8.47 -22.83 -1.10
N ALA A 415 -7.26 -22.28 -1.18
CA ALA A 415 -6.56 -21.73 -0.04
C ALA A 415 -7.36 -20.63 0.65
N ASN A 416 -7.97 -19.72 -0.11
CA ASN A 416 -8.77 -18.64 0.45
C ASN A 416 -10.09 -19.13 1.08
N LYS A 417 -10.60 -20.30 0.65
CA LYS A 417 -11.78 -20.94 1.24
C LYS A 417 -11.46 -21.71 2.51
N PHE A 418 -10.35 -22.46 2.54
CA PHE A 418 -10.06 -23.44 3.60
C PHE A 418 -8.99 -22.98 4.61
N ILE A 419 -8.01 -22.16 4.20
CA ILE A 419 -6.89 -21.77 5.06
C ILE A 419 -7.16 -20.38 5.63
N PHE A 420 -7.51 -20.32 6.92
CA PHE A 420 -7.76 -19.08 7.68
C PHE A 420 -8.64 -18.06 6.94
N PRO A 421 -9.92 -18.36 6.64
CA PRO A 421 -10.78 -17.47 5.87
C PRO A 421 -11.02 -16.14 6.60
N ILE A 422 -10.63 -15.05 5.95
CA ILE A 422 -10.83 -13.68 6.43
C ILE A 422 -12.06 -13.10 5.72
N ARG A 423 -13.21 -13.09 6.41
CA ARG A 423 -14.48 -12.58 5.88
C ARG A 423 -14.71 -11.15 6.36
N THR A 424 -15.17 -10.28 5.47
CA THR A 424 -15.33 -8.85 5.76
C THR A 424 -16.18 -8.58 7.02
N ARG A 425 -17.31 -9.28 7.21
CA ARG A 425 -18.16 -9.11 8.42
C ARG A 425 -17.46 -9.45 9.74
N LYS A 426 -16.69 -10.55 9.78
CA LYS A 426 -15.96 -10.94 11.01
C LYS A 426 -14.85 -9.94 11.32
N ASP A 427 -14.16 -9.46 10.29
CA ASP A 427 -13.15 -8.42 10.44
C ASP A 427 -13.75 -7.10 10.92
N MET A 428 -14.94 -6.71 10.43
CA MET A 428 -15.63 -5.52 10.94
C MET A 428 -15.92 -5.60 12.44
N ALA A 429 -16.36 -6.76 12.94
CA ALA A 429 -16.59 -6.94 14.38
C ALA A 429 -15.29 -6.80 15.19
N ILE A 430 -14.18 -7.35 14.70
CA ILE A 430 -12.85 -7.21 15.33
C ILE A 430 -12.37 -5.75 15.30
N LEU A 431 -12.65 -5.02 14.22
CA LEU A 431 -12.31 -3.59 14.12
C LEU A 431 -13.11 -2.75 15.13
N ILE A 432 -14.39 -3.07 15.34
CA ILE A 432 -15.24 -2.41 16.34
C ILE A 432 -14.74 -2.67 17.77
N GLU A 433 -14.38 -3.92 18.10
CA GLU A 433 -13.79 -4.28 19.40
C GLU A 433 -12.54 -3.44 19.66
N ARG A 434 -11.62 -3.36 18.68
CA ARG A 434 -10.41 -2.54 18.79
C ARG A 434 -10.66 -1.05 18.90
N LEU A 435 -11.67 -0.52 18.20
CA LEU A 435 -12.04 0.89 18.34
C LEU A 435 -12.58 1.17 19.75
N ASN A 436 -13.28 0.20 20.36
CA ASN A 436 -13.72 0.31 21.76
C ASN A 436 -12.55 0.25 22.75
N ASP A 437 -11.56 -0.61 22.49
CA ASP A 437 -10.32 -0.64 23.29
C ASP A 437 -9.61 0.71 23.20
N LEU A 438 -9.40 1.24 21.99
CA LEU A 438 -8.78 2.56 21.80
C LEU A 438 -9.57 3.69 22.49
N ARG A 439 -10.91 3.60 22.49
CA ARG A 439 -11.77 4.56 23.21
C ARG A 439 -11.52 4.50 24.71
N SER A 440 -11.44 3.28 25.28
CA SER A 440 -11.10 3.09 26.69
C SER A 440 -9.72 3.64 27.01
N ASP A 441 -8.73 3.33 26.17
CA ASP A 441 -7.35 3.81 26.33
C ASP A 441 -7.30 5.35 26.32
N LEU A 442 -8.01 6.00 25.38
CA LEU A 442 -8.08 7.46 25.31
C LEU A 442 -8.64 8.09 26.59
N THR A 443 -9.66 7.48 27.20
CA THR A 443 -10.25 7.97 28.47
C THR A 443 -9.38 7.74 29.70
N GLN A 444 -8.46 6.77 29.64
CA GLN A 444 -7.54 6.49 30.74
C GLN A 444 -6.31 7.40 30.73
N ILE A 445 -6.03 8.08 29.60
CA ILE A 445 -4.93 9.05 29.52
C ILE A 445 -5.29 10.29 30.35
N ASN A 446 -4.72 10.37 31.55
CA ASN A 446 -4.81 11.52 32.43
C ASN A 446 -3.42 11.85 33.02
N GLU A 447 -3.37 12.89 33.86
CA GLU A 447 -2.12 13.36 34.47
C GLU A 447 -1.50 12.33 35.43
N ASN A 448 -2.34 11.47 36.02
CA ASN A 448 -1.92 10.44 36.96
C ASN A 448 -1.29 9.24 36.24
N SER A 449 -1.81 8.87 35.08
CA SER A 449 -1.28 7.78 34.25
C SER A 449 -0.03 8.17 33.49
N TYR A 450 0.05 9.43 33.03
CA TYR A 450 1.21 9.98 32.32
C TYR A 450 1.55 11.37 32.87
N PRO A 451 2.46 11.43 33.87
CA PRO A 451 2.85 12.70 34.50
C PRO A 451 3.53 13.65 33.51
N ASP A 452 4.39 13.12 32.64
CA ASP A 452 5.08 13.89 31.61
C ASP A 452 4.11 14.36 30.51
N PRO A 453 3.95 15.69 30.28
CA PRO A 453 3.05 16.22 29.26
C PRO A 453 3.43 15.78 27.84
N ASP A 454 4.73 15.64 27.56
CA ASP A 454 5.18 15.20 26.24
C ASP A 454 4.79 13.73 26.01
N GLU A 455 5.05 12.85 26.98
CA GLU A 455 4.65 11.43 26.95
C GLU A 455 3.14 11.25 26.76
N ARG A 456 2.36 12.04 27.50
CA ARG A 456 0.91 12.07 27.38
C ARG A 456 0.48 12.44 25.96
N GLN A 457 1.06 13.50 25.40
CA GLN A 457 0.72 13.96 24.05
C GLN A 457 1.03 12.91 22.98
N TYR A 458 2.16 12.22 23.09
CA TYR A 458 2.51 11.15 22.16
C TYR A 458 1.52 9.99 22.18
N HIS A 459 1.11 9.54 23.38
CA HIS A 459 0.12 8.47 23.48
C HIS A 459 -1.23 8.92 22.91
N THR A 460 -1.65 10.16 23.18
CA THR A 460 -2.86 10.74 22.58
C THR A 460 -2.78 10.80 21.05
N ASP A 461 -1.68 11.33 20.50
CA ASP A 461 -1.47 11.46 19.05
C ASP A 461 -1.44 10.08 18.37
N GLU A 462 -0.85 9.06 19.01
CA GLU A 462 -0.82 7.67 18.52
C GLU A 462 -2.22 7.04 18.48
N LEU A 463 -3.04 7.24 19.52
CA LEU A 463 -4.39 6.67 19.60
C LEU A 463 -5.35 7.38 18.63
N ILE A 464 -5.27 8.71 18.50
CA ILE A 464 -6.10 9.51 17.60
C ILE A 464 -5.90 9.08 16.14
N ILE A 465 -4.65 8.94 15.70
CA ILE A 465 -4.39 8.57 14.31
C ILE A 465 -4.80 7.12 14.04
N LYS A 466 -4.63 6.22 15.02
CA LYS A 466 -5.12 4.83 14.94
C LYS A 466 -6.65 4.78 14.84
N SER A 467 -7.36 5.55 15.65
CA SER A 467 -8.82 5.58 15.63
C SER A 467 -9.34 6.04 14.28
N TYR A 468 -8.79 7.14 13.74
CA TYR A 468 -9.12 7.61 12.40
C TYR A 468 -8.93 6.52 11.34
N MET A 469 -7.73 5.90 11.31
CA MET A 469 -7.41 4.96 10.24
C MET A 469 -8.23 3.65 10.34
N LEU A 470 -8.49 3.15 11.56
CA LEU A 470 -9.35 1.98 11.76
C LEU A 470 -10.80 2.30 11.40
N MET A 471 -11.32 3.47 11.79
CA MET A 471 -12.66 3.91 11.43
C MET A 471 -12.81 4.05 9.91
N LYS A 472 -11.84 4.65 9.23
CA LYS A 472 -11.86 4.79 7.76
C LYS A 472 -11.88 3.42 7.05
N ARG A 473 -11.15 2.44 7.58
CA ARG A 473 -11.17 1.07 7.07
C ARG A 473 -12.53 0.41 7.30
N LEU A 474 -13.12 0.61 8.47
CA LEU A 474 -14.44 0.09 8.81
C LEU A 474 -15.54 0.67 7.89
N GLN A 475 -15.52 1.98 7.63
CA GLN A 475 -16.37 2.65 6.62
C GLN A 475 -16.18 2.03 5.23
N THR A 476 -14.93 1.79 4.82
CA THR A 476 -14.62 1.18 3.51
C THR A 476 -15.19 -0.24 3.39
N TYR A 477 -15.09 -1.03 4.46
CA TYR A 477 -15.67 -2.38 4.50
C TYR A 477 -17.18 -2.35 4.43
N HIS A 478 -17.83 -1.46 5.19
CA HIS A 478 -19.28 -1.30 5.13
C HIS A 478 -19.76 -0.90 3.73
N ALA A 479 -19.13 0.09 3.11
CA ALA A 479 -19.45 0.54 1.75
C ALA A 479 -19.22 -0.53 0.67
N SER A 480 -18.30 -1.47 0.91
CA SER A 480 -18.03 -2.57 -0.03
C SER A 480 -19.04 -3.72 0.03
N LEU A 481 -19.88 -3.78 1.07
CA LEU A 481 -20.91 -4.80 1.21
C LEU A 481 -22.09 -4.52 0.27
N PRO A 482 -22.76 -5.56 -0.29
CA PRO A 482 -24.00 -5.39 -1.04
C PRO A 482 -25.06 -4.63 -0.22
N ALA A 483 -25.92 -3.84 -0.87
CA ALA A 483 -26.90 -2.97 -0.19
C ALA A 483 -27.75 -3.71 0.86
N GLY A 484 -28.24 -4.92 0.57
CA GLY A 484 -29.01 -5.75 1.51
C GLY A 484 -28.20 -6.34 2.68
N GLN A 485 -26.87 -6.13 2.70
CA GLN A 485 -25.96 -6.63 3.73
C GLN A 485 -25.34 -5.52 4.59
N GLN A 486 -25.60 -4.25 4.25
CA GLN A 486 -25.15 -3.10 5.03
C GLN A 486 -25.93 -3.04 6.35
N SER A 487 -25.19 -3.01 7.47
CA SER A 487 -25.80 -3.04 8.80
C SER A 487 -26.18 -1.62 9.25
N SER A 488 -27.43 -1.43 9.66
CA SER A 488 -27.89 -0.21 10.35
C SER A 488 -27.23 -0.04 11.72
N THR A 489 -26.90 -1.15 12.39
CA THR A 489 -26.17 -1.17 13.66
C THR A 489 -24.79 -0.53 13.55
N PHE A 490 -24.12 -0.68 12.40
CA PHE A 490 -22.85 -0.01 12.15
C PHE A 490 -23.00 1.52 12.10
N LEU A 491 -24.00 2.04 11.39
CA LEU A 491 -24.24 3.49 11.31
C LEU A 491 -24.51 4.10 12.69
N GLN A 492 -25.24 3.39 13.55
CA GLN A 492 -25.44 3.79 14.94
C GLN A 492 -24.13 3.79 15.75
N TYR A 493 -23.29 2.77 15.55
CA TYR A 493 -21.98 2.70 16.19
C TYR A 493 -21.05 3.84 15.75
N GLU A 494 -20.96 4.09 14.44
CA GLU A 494 -20.19 5.19 13.86
C GLU A 494 -20.62 6.52 14.47
N LYS A 495 -21.93 6.79 14.53
CA LYS A 495 -22.47 8.00 15.17
C LYS A 495 -22.04 8.13 16.62
N LYS A 496 -22.20 7.07 17.42
CA LYS A 496 -21.76 7.06 18.83
C LYS A 496 -20.26 7.33 18.98
N TYR A 497 -19.45 6.74 18.11
CA TYR A 497 -18.00 6.90 18.14
C TYR A 497 -17.56 8.32 17.75
N MET A 498 -18.20 8.91 16.74
CA MET A 498 -17.91 10.29 16.32
C MET A 498 -18.31 11.31 17.38
N HIS A 499 -19.44 11.10 18.07
CA HIS A 499 -19.80 11.93 19.22
C HIS A 499 -18.77 11.85 20.34
N PHE A 500 -18.30 10.64 20.68
CA PHE A 500 -17.21 10.46 21.64
C PHE A 500 -15.92 11.21 21.20
N MET A 501 -15.51 11.08 19.94
CA MET A 501 -14.31 11.78 19.46
C MET A 501 -14.51 13.30 19.52
N GLY A 502 -15.70 13.81 19.20
CA GLY A 502 -16.04 15.22 19.31
C GLY A 502 -15.98 15.75 20.75
N SER A 503 -16.52 15.00 21.73
CA SER A 503 -16.45 15.38 23.15
C SER A 503 -15.01 15.31 23.67
N TYR A 504 -14.25 14.28 23.28
CA TYR A 504 -12.85 14.12 23.67
C TYR A 504 -11.98 15.29 23.17
N LEU A 505 -12.13 15.68 21.89
CA LEU A 505 -11.44 16.83 21.32
C LEU A 505 -11.75 18.13 22.09
N ARG A 506 -12.97 18.26 22.63
CA ARG A 506 -13.40 19.44 23.39
C ARG A 506 -12.73 19.47 24.77
N GLU A 507 -12.96 18.45 25.57
CA GLU A 507 -12.52 18.42 26.98
C GLU A 507 -10.99 18.35 27.13
N HIS A 508 -10.29 17.62 26.23
CA HIS A 508 -8.89 17.28 26.46
C HIS A 508 -7.91 18.05 25.56
N LEU A 509 -8.40 18.58 24.44
CA LEU A 509 -7.55 19.28 23.47
C LEU A 509 -7.88 20.77 23.33
N ILE A 510 -9.09 21.23 23.69
CA ILE A 510 -9.45 22.66 23.66
C ILE A 510 -9.17 23.37 24.98
N ASP A 511 -9.44 22.73 26.13
CA ASP A 511 -9.23 23.37 27.44
C ASP A 511 -7.74 23.62 27.77
N LYS A 512 -6.82 22.94 27.08
CA LYS A 512 -5.37 23.24 27.12
C LYS A 512 -4.95 24.40 26.20
N ILE A 513 -5.87 24.99 25.43
CA ILE A 513 -5.60 26.06 24.45
C ILE A 513 -5.95 27.45 25.03
N THR A 514 -6.82 27.52 26.04
CA THR A 514 -7.19 28.76 26.73
C THR A 514 -6.21 29.19 27.84
N PHE A 515 -5.31 28.30 28.26
CA PHE A 515 -4.24 28.57 29.23
C PHE A 515 -2.86 28.29 28.63
N HIS A 516 -2.42 29.10 27.65
CA HIS A 516 -0.99 29.38 27.41
C HIS A 516 -0.79 30.57 26.48
#